data_AF-A0A4P8R5H9-F1
#
_entry.id   AF-A0A4P8R5H9-F1
#
_cell.length_a   1.000
_cell.length_b   1.000
_cell.length_c   1.000
_cell.angle_alpha   90.00
_cell.angle_beta   90.00
_cell.angle_gamma   90.00
#
_symmetry.space_group_name_H-M   'P 1'
#
loop_
_entity.id
_entity.type
_entity.pdbx_description
1 polymer ?
#
loop_
_entity_poly.entity_id
_entity_poly.type
_entity_poly.pdbx_seq_one_letter_code
_entity_poly.pdbx_strand_id
1 'polypeptide(L)'
;MEANDSEVNITEANDTEAFQQALEQDGFIVQEGDLAYFDLLRLLEEGVLPSAYGNNPTTKYLIYFVPPAPGYEVEERINQITSTLGVSGNTTPFWNLGPDEAVVFVGRTPPECRYFSYDYMLMHRTIGNERRWIFANVVDTINNLVIKTEGTPDGEPGNPFDQNTVIIITADRGIDQRVRAAAESSGYSDNIINTQVLPSAMLNMGMENDSDTFASFVRPALFNDTQDEENYINNTPATIFRITPNNTTELDPYDYPELRVRGTGQTEFELMDDLEELRVAILERYNESNATELPTSQAVPVGSDAIQRGVNGVGPTNDAAYLWTANQTISSPTPPFFDTSEYYPF
;
A
#
# COMPACT_ATOMS: atom_id res chain seq x y z
N MET A 1 -11.05 -34.94 -3.95
CA MET A 1 -10.28 -34.32 -2.85
C MET A 1 -10.98 -33.01 -2.58
N GLU A 2 -11.99 -33.04 -1.70
CA GLU A 2 -12.79 -31.89 -1.23
C GLU A 2 -12.60 -31.75 0.29
N ALA A 3 -11.38 -32.02 0.76
CA ALA A 3 -10.91 -31.56 2.05
C ALA A 3 -9.81 -30.55 1.69
N ASN A 4 -10.11 -29.26 1.80
CA ASN A 4 -9.08 -28.22 1.88
C ASN A 4 -9.67 -26.86 2.26
N ASP A 5 -10.60 -26.27 1.51
CA ASP A 5 -10.98 -24.87 1.75
C ASP A 5 -11.71 -24.63 3.08
N SER A 6 -12.63 -25.51 3.48
CA SER A 6 -13.37 -25.34 4.73
C SER A 6 -12.51 -25.57 5.98
N GLU A 7 -11.53 -26.46 5.90
CA GLU A 7 -10.66 -26.83 7.03
C GLU A 7 -9.51 -25.83 7.18
N VAL A 8 -8.99 -25.32 6.06
CA VAL A 8 -8.06 -24.17 6.03
C VAL A 8 -8.74 -22.92 6.58
N ASN A 9 -9.95 -22.57 6.15
CA ASN A 9 -10.67 -21.40 6.66
C ASN A 9 -10.99 -21.48 8.16
N ILE A 10 -11.27 -22.68 8.70
CA ILE A 10 -11.48 -22.87 10.14
C ILE A 10 -10.16 -22.73 10.92
N THR A 11 -9.05 -23.21 10.36
CA THR A 11 -7.73 -23.13 11.01
C THR A 11 -7.24 -21.68 11.03
N GLU A 12 -7.32 -20.97 9.90
CA GLU A 12 -6.96 -19.55 9.82
C GLU A 12 -7.80 -18.67 10.77
N ALA A 13 -9.11 -18.92 10.85
CA ALA A 13 -9.98 -18.22 11.80
C ALA A 13 -9.61 -18.51 13.27
N ASN A 14 -9.20 -19.73 13.60
CA ASN A 14 -8.74 -20.07 14.95
C ASN A 14 -7.39 -19.41 15.27
N ASP A 15 -6.49 -19.32 14.30
CA ASP A 15 -5.16 -18.74 14.48
C ASP A 15 -5.24 -17.20 14.63
N THR A 16 -6.16 -16.52 13.92
CA THR A 16 -6.41 -15.08 14.11
C THR A 16 -7.05 -14.77 15.46
N GLU A 17 -8.01 -15.58 15.93
CA GLU A 17 -8.57 -15.46 17.29
C GLU A 17 -7.49 -15.67 18.36
N ALA A 18 -6.64 -16.69 18.20
CA ALA A 18 -5.52 -16.94 19.11
C ALA A 18 -4.52 -15.77 19.11
N PHE A 19 -4.25 -15.16 17.96
CA PHE A 19 -3.37 -13.99 17.84
C PHE A 19 -3.93 -12.76 18.54
N GLN A 20 -5.21 -12.45 18.32
CA GLN A 20 -5.89 -11.37 19.04
C GLN A 20 -5.82 -11.59 20.57
N GLN A 21 -6.11 -12.80 21.04
CA GLN A 21 -6.04 -13.11 22.46
C GLN A 21 -4.64 -12.96 23.04
N ALA A 22 -3.60 -13.35 22.30
CA ALA A 22 -2.21 -13.18 22.73
C ALA A 22 -1.84 -11.69 22.87
N LEU A 23 -2.25 -10.86 21.91
CA LEU A 23 -2.06 -9.40 21.96
C LEU A 23 -2.81 -8.77 23.14
N GLU A 24 -4.07 -9.14 23.36
CA GLU A 24 -4.86 -8.63 24.49
C GLU A 24 -4.25 -9.03 25.84
N GLN A 25 -3.75 -10.27 25.97
CA GLN A 25 -3.05 -10.75 27.16
C GLN A 25 -1.74 -10.01 27.42
N ASP A 26 -1.03 -9.62 26.37
CA ASP A 26 0.17 -8.78 26.45
C ASP A 26 -0.17 -7.30 26.79
N GLY A 27 -1.45 -6.95 26.86
CA GLY A 27 -1.92 -5.66 27.32
C GLY A 27 -2.15 -4.65 26.19
N PHE A 28 -2.47 -5.12 24.98
CA PHE A 28 -2.99 -4.28 23.91
C PHE A 28 -4.53 -4.22 23.93
N ILE A 29 -5.06 -3.10 23.46
CA ILE A 29 -6.41 -2.99 22.89
C ILE A 29 -6.26 -3.40 21.43
N VAL A 30 -7.03 -4.40 21.02
CA VAL A 30 -7.04 -4.90 19.64
C VAL A 30 -8.38 -4.54 19.02
N GLN A 31 -8.35 -3.85 17.88
CA GLN A 31 -9.56 -3.54 17.11
C GLN A 31 -9.43 -4.15 15.72
N GLU A 32 -10.45 -4.91 15.33
CA GLU A 32 -10.53 -5.55 14.02
C GLU A 32 -11.03 -4.56 12.95
N GLY A 33 -10.31 -4.50 11.85
CA GLY A 33 -10.65 -3.82 10.61
C GLY A 33 -10.78 -4.80 9.46
N ASP A 34 -10.88 -4.27 8.25
CA ASP A 34 -11.16 -5.08 7.06
C ASP A 34 -10.35 -4.58 5.85
N LEU A 35 -10.40 -5.32 4.75
CA LEU A 35 -9.94 -4.87 3.44
C LEU A 35 -11.11 -4.77 2.48
N ALA A 36 -11.10 -3.76 1.61
CA ALA A 36 -12.06 -3.71 0.52
C ALA A 36 -11.47 -3.13 -0.76
N TYR A 37 -12.10 -3.45 -1.88
CA TYR A 37 -11.80 -2.83 -3.16
C TYR A 37 -12.02 -1.31 -3.10
N PHE A 38 -10.95 -0.56 -3.27
CA PHE A 38 -10.99 0.89 -3.30
C PHE A 38 -11.28 1.37 -4.73
N ASP A 39 -12.56 1.35 -5.10
CA ASP A 39 -13.04 1.74 -6.43
C ASP A 39 -12.94 3.27 -6.64
N LEU A 40 -11.74 3.70 -7.03
CA LEU A 40 -11.43 5.10 -7.33
C LEU A 40 -12.28 5.67 -8.47
N LEU A 41 -12.71 4.84 -9.43
CA LEU A 41 -13.56 5.27 -10.53
C LEU A 41 -14.96 5.57 -10.02
N ARG A 42 -15.54 4.68 -9.23
CA ARG A 42 -16.86 4.91 -8.60
C ARG A 42 -16.84 6.12 -7.67
N LEU A 43 -15.78 6.28 -6.86
CA LEU A 43 -15.64 7.45 -5.98
C LEU A 43 -15.56 8.77 -6.76
N LEU A 44 -14.94 8.78 -7.94
CA LEU A 44 -14.93 9.92 -8.84
C LEU A 44 -16.31 10.17 -9.47
N GLU A 45 -16.94 9.13 -10.01
CA GLU A 45 -18.24 9.22 -10.69
C GLU A 45 -19.36 9.72 -9.76
N GLU A 46 -19.31 9.31 -8.49
CA GLU A 46 -20.23 9.75 -7.43
C GLU A 46 -19.82 11.09 -6.77
N GLY A 47 -18.73 11.71 -7.23
CA GLY A 47 -18.26 13.02 -6.76
C GLY A 47 -17.70 13.03 -5.33
N VAL A 48 -17.38 11.87 -4.76
CA VAL A 48 -16.79 11.73 -3.42
C VAL A 48 -15.30 12.10 -3.44
N LEU A 49 -14.60 11.70 -4.51
CA LEU A 49 -13.22 12.09 -4.77
C LEU A 49 -13.14 12.98 -6.03
N PRO A 50 -12.21 13.96 -6.06
CA PRO A 50 -12.10 14.90 -7.18
C PRO A 50 -11.41 14.30 -8.41
N SER A 51 -10.76 13.13 -8.29
CA SER A 51 -10.13 12.42 -9.41
C SER A 51 -10.03 10.92 -9.10
N ALA A 52 -9.81 10.10 -10.11
CA ALA A 52 -9.43 8.71 -9.96
C ALA A 52 -7.91 8.52 -9.75
N TYR A 53 -7.15 9.62 -9.62
CA TYR A 53 -5.70 9.63 -9.39
C TYR A 53 -4.93 8.73 -10.38
N GLY A 54 -3.81 8.13 -9.96
CA GLY A 54 -3.02 7.19 -10.75
C GLY A 54 -3.65 5.80 -10.89
N ASN A 55 -4.98 5.67 -10.85
CA ASN A 55 -5.66 4.39 -10.96
C ASN A 55 -5.28 3.70 -12.27
N ASN A 56 -4.70 2.50 -12.15
CA ASN A 56 -4.52 1.63 -13.29
C ASN A 56 -5.87 0.94 -13.59
N PRO A 57 -6.50 1.19 -14.76
CA PRO A 57 -7.82 0.66 -15.08
C PRO A 57 -7.88 -0.86 -15.16
N THR A 58 -6.72 -1.55 -15.27
CA THR A 58 -6.65 -3.02 -15.27
C THR A 58 -6.22 -3.59 -13.91
N THR A 59 -6.30 -2.82 -12.83
CA THR A 59 -5.89 -3.25 -11.48
C THR A 59 -6.95 -2.85 -10.46
N LYS A 60 -7.37 -3.81 -9.65
CA LYS A 60 -8.28 -3.58 -8.52
C LYS A 60 -7.47 -3.48 -7.23
N TYR A 61 -7.31 -2.26 -6.73
CA TYR A 61 -6.56 -1.98 -5.51
C TYR A 61 -7.42 -2.27 -4.28
N LEU A 62 -6.93 -3.08 -3.35
CA LEU A 62 -7.53 -3.20 -2.03
C LEU A 62 -6.91 -2.14 -1.12
N ILE A 63 -7.67 -1.62 -0.17
CA ILE A 63 -7.18 -0.72 0.88
C ILE A 63 -7.52 -1.29 2.26
N TYR A 64 -6.69 -0.98 3.25
CA TYR A 64 -6.98 -1.33 4.65
C TYR A 64 -7.99 -0.34 5.22
N PHE A 65 -9.11 -0.85 5.69
CA PHE A 65 -10.08 -0.12 6.51
C PHE A 65 -9.77 -0.36 7.97
N VAL A 66 -9.05 0.58 8.58
CA VAL A 66 -8.55 0.47 9.95
C VAL A 66 -9.53 1.17 10.90
N PRO A 67 -9.86 0.58 12.07
CA PRO A 67 -10.62 1.28 13.10
C PRO A 67 -9.93 2.57 13.57
N PRO A 68 -10.67 3.61 13.99
CA PRO A 68 -10.06 4.77 14.62
C PRO A 68 -9.39 4.38 15.94
N ALA A 69 -8.48 5.23 16.43
CA ALA A 69 -7.89 5.07 17.75
C ALA A 69 -8.96 4.94 18.85
N PRO A 70 -8.69 4.19 19.93
CA PRO A 70 -9.61 4.09 21.06
C PRO A 70 -10.06 5.49 21.54
N GLY A 71 -11.37 5.73 21.51
CA GLY A 71 -11.97 7.02 21.91
C GLY A 71 -12.08 8.07 20.80
N TYR A 72 -11.68 7.75 19.57
CA TYR A 72 -11.83 8.62 18.40
C TYR A 72 -12.94 8.11 17.47
N GLU A 73 -13.53 9.03 16.70
CA GLU A 73 -14.57 8.73 15.72
C GLU A 73 -14.05 8.94 14.29
N VAL A 74 -14.64 8.22 13.34
CA VAL A 74 -14.35 8.38 11.92
C VAL A 74 -14.92 9.73 11.43
N GLU A 75 -14.12 10.51 10.71
CA GLU A 75 -14.55 11.80 10.16
C GLU A 75 -15.73 11.63 9.18
N GLU A 76 -16.70 12.55 9.17
CA GLU A 76 -17.90 12.46 8.32
C GLU A 76 -17.59 12.33 6.82
N ARG A 77 -16.51 12.96 6.34
CA ARG A 77 -16.07 12.83 4.95
C ARG A 77 -15.66 11.39 4.61
N ILE A 78 -15.13 10.65 5.57
CA ILE A 78 -14.81 9.23 5.42
C ILE A 78 -16.09 8.39 5.35
N ASN A 79 -17.14 8.76 6.08
CA ASN A 79 -18.43 8.07 6.00
C ASN A 79 -19.01 8.11 4.57
N GLN A 80 -18.77 9.18 3.82
CA GLN A 80 -19.14 9.25 2.40
C GLN A 80 -18.33 8.27 1.53
N ILE A 81 -17.03 8.12 1.80
CA ILE A 81 -16.17 7.15 1.10
C ILE A 81 -16.62 5.72 1.39
N THR A 82 -16.76 5.35 2.66
CA THR A 82 -17.14 3.99 3.06
C THR A 82 -18.53 3.63 2.55
N SER A 83 -19.51 4.53 2.70
CA SER A 83 -20.88 4.30 2.20
C SER A 83 -20.93 4.16 0.67
N THR A 84 -20.20 4.97 -0.09
CA THR A 84 -20.12 4.83 -1.55
C THR A 84 -19.49 3.51 -1.95
N LEU A 85 -18.48 3.02 -1.23
CA LEU A 85 -17.86 1.72 -1.50
C LEU A 85 -18.67 0.53 -0.96
N GLY A 86 -19.75 0.77 -0.20
CA GLY A 86 -20.52 -0.28 0.46
C GLY A 86 -19.79 -0.94 1.62
N VAL A 87 -18.74 -0.30 2.15
CA VAL A 87 -18.02 -0.75 3.33
C VAL A 87 -18.80 -0.30 4.57
N SER A 88 -19.10 -1.26 5.44
CA SER A 88 -19.82 -1.02 6.69
C SER A 88 -18.88 -1.11 7.88
N GLY A 89 -19.23 -0.42 8.98
CA GLY A 89 -18.45 -0.44 10.21
C GLY A 89 -17.82 0.91 10.53
N ASN A 90 -17.17 0.98 11.70
CA ASN A 90 -16.50 2.17 12.20
C ASN A 90 -15.01 2.10 11.85
N THR A 91 -14.69 2.18 10.56
CA THR A 91 -13.33 2.05 10.02
C THR A 91 -13.04 3.16 9.01
N THR A 92 -11.76 3.42 8.75
CA THR A 92 -11.30 4.45 7.81
C THR A 92 -10.18 3.92 6.90
N PRO A 93 -10.19 4.27 5.60
CA PRO A 93 -9.08 4.00 4.69
C PRO A 93 -7.88 4.93 4.95
N PHE A 94 -8.11 6.04 5.66
CA PHE A 94 -7.11 7.05 6.00
C PHE A 94 -7.01 7.13 7.53
N TRP A 95 -5.96 6.55 8.08
CA TRP A 95 -5.81 6.37 9.52
C TRP A 95 -4.57 7.10 10.03
N ASN A 96 -4.63 7.59 11.27
CA ASN A 96 -3.47 8.06 12.01
C ASN A 96 -3.01 6.96 12.96
N LEU A 97 -1.77 7.07 13.42
CA LEU A 97 -1.15 6.11 14.32
C LEU A 97 -0.26 6.85 15.32
N GLY A 98 -0.39 6.52 16.60
CA GLY A 98 0.52 6.91 17.65
C GLY A 98 1.89 6.26 17.44
N PRO A 99 2.96 6.85 17.98
CA PRO A 99 4.30 6.30 17.80
C PRO A 99 4.48 4.91 18.43
N ASP A 100 3.64 4.54 19.40
CA ASP A 100 3.62 3.24 20.09
C ASP A 100 2.47 2.32 19.64
N GLU A 101 1.87 2.56 18.49
CA GLU A 101 0.80 1.72 17.95
C GLU A 101 1.25 0.95 16.70
N ALA A 102 0.45 -0.02 16.27
CA ALA A 102 0.67 -0.76 15.03
C ALA A 102 -0.62 -1.01 14.26
N VAL A 103 -0.49 -1.15 12.94
CA VAL A 103 -1.50 -1.77 12.06
C VAL A 103 -0.92 -3.06 11.53
N VAL A 104 -1.65 -4.17 11.66
CA VAL A 104 -1.17 -5.51 11.30
C VAL A 104 -2.12 -6.13 10.28
N PHE A 105 -1.58 -6.60 9.16
CA PHE A 105 -2.27 -7.51 8.25
C PHE A 105 -1.90 -8.94 8.62
N VAL A 106 -2.91 -9.82 8.72
CA VAL A 106 -2.73 -11.26 8.85
C VAL A 106 -3.64 -11.95 7.85
N GLY A 107 -3.07 -12.77 6.97
CA GLY A 107 -3.86 -13.50 5.98
C GLY A 107 -3.04 -14.06 4.83
N ARG A 108 -3.74 -14.42 3.74
CA ARG A 108 -3.09 -14.99 2.55
C ARG A 108 -2.75 -13.94 1.51
N THR A 109 -1.64 -14.15 0.82
CA THR A 109 -1.28 -13.41 -0.38
C THR A 109 -2.21 -13.74 -1.56
N PRO A 110 -2.26 -12.90 -2.61
CA PRO A 110 -3.09 -13.17 -3.78
C PRO A 110 -2.76 -14.48 -4.48
N PRO A 111 -3.74 -15.08 -5.17
CA PRO A 111 -3.52 -16.12 -6.18
C PRO A 111 -2.52 -15.70 -7.25
N GLU A 112 -2.10 -16.69 -8.05
CA GLU A 112 -1.07 -16.49 -9.06
C GLU A 112 -1.42 -15.34 -10.03
N CYS A 113 -0.59 -14.31 -9.98
CA CYS A 113 -0.69 -13.11 -10.80
C CYS A 113 0.70 -12.64 -11.22
N ARG A 114 0.80 -11.67 -12.13
CA ARG A 114 2.13 -11.20 -12.58
C ARG A 114 2.89 -10.44 -11.51
N TYR A 115 2.17 -9.79 -10.62
CA TYR A 115 2.75 -8.96 -9.57
C TYR A 115 1.72 -8.75 -8.46
N PHE A 116 2.18 -8.72 -7.22
CA PHE A 116 1.43 -8.10 -6.14
C PHE A 116 2.34 -7.32 -5.21
N SER A 117 1.76 -6.36 -4.50
CA SER A 117 2.45 -5.64 -3.42
C SER A 117 1.54 -5.18 -2.31
N TYR A 118 2.20 -4.87 -1.19
CA TYR A 118 1.66 -4.23 0.00
C TYR A 118 2.50 -2.98 0.25
N ASP A 119 1.86 -1.82 0.27
CA ASP A 119 2.55 -0.57 0.54
C ASP A 119 1.69 0.39 1.33
N TYR A 120 2.29 1.03 2.34
CA TYR A 120 1.65 2.13 3.03
C TYR A 120 2.15 3.46 2.47
N MET A 121 1.27 4.46 2.43
CA MET A 121 1.55 5.78 1.91
C MET A 121 1.13 6.84 2.90
N LEU A 122 1.92 7.92 2.99
CA LEU A 122 1.49 9.14 3.67
C LEU A 122 0.46 9.84 2.79
N MET A 123 -0.76 9.98 3.29
CA MET A 123 -1.89 10.55 2.55
C MET A 123 -2.04 12.04 2.80
N HIS A 124 -2.06 12.47 4.06
CA HIS A 124 -2.19 13.88 4.41
C HIS A 124 -1.11 14.33 5.38
N ARG A 125 -0.67 15.59 5.21
CA ARG A 125 0.20 16.31 6.14
C ARG A 125 -0.28 17.73 6.31
N THR A 126 -0.20 18.26 7.53
CA THR A 126 -0.44 19.68 7.81
C THR A 126 0.86 20.48 7.65
N ILE A 127 0.84 21.50 6.79
CA ILE A 127 1.95 22.44 6.57
C ILE A 127 1.45 23.85 6.86
N GLY A 128 1.94 24.45 7.94
CA GLY A 128 1.34 25.67 8.47
C GLY A 128 -0.09 25.41 8.93
N ASN A 129 -1.07 26.05 8.29
CA ASN A 129 -2.50 25.88 8.59
C ASN A 129 -3.25 25.08 7.52
N GLU A 130 -2.53 24.44 6.60
CA GLU A 130 -3.10 23.76 5.44
C GLU A 130 -2.88 22.25 5.53
N ARG A 131 -3.97 21.46 5.50
CA ARG A 131 -3.91 20.00 5.37
C ARG A 131 -3.81 19.64 3.89
N ARG A 132 -2.64 19.13 3.48
CA ARG A 132 -2.32 18.82 2.09
C ARG A 132 -2.43 17.34 1.80
N TRP A 133 -2.88 17.02 0.59
CA TRP A 133 -2.83 15.67 0.01
C TRP A 133 -1.43 15.42 -0.55
N ILE A 134 -0.64 14.60 0.16
CA ILE A 134 0.75 14.29 -0.20
C ILE A 134 0.82 13.02 -1.03
N PHE A 135 0.09 11.97 -0.67
CA PHE A 135 0.06 10.67 -1.36
C PHE A 135 1.43 10.21 -1.87
N ALA A 136 2.27 9.78 -0.92
CA ALA A 136 3.66 9.40 -1.18
C ALA A 136 4.07 8.16 -0.39
N ASN A 137 4.82 7.24 -1.02
CA ASN A 137 5.47 6.16 -0.28
C ASN A 137 6.56 6.72 0.64
N VAL A 138 6.78 6.02 1.76
CA VAL A 138 7.76 6.44 2.76
C VAL A 138 8.98 5.53 2.77
N VAL A 139 8.77 4.22 2.60
CA VAL A 139 9.81 3.18 2.58
C VAL A 139 9.68 2.32 1.33
N ASP A 140 10.50 1.28 1.21
CA ASP A 140 10.37 0.34 0.11
C ASP A 140 9.13 -0.52 0.21
N THR A 141 8.49 -0.70 -0.94
CA THR A 141 7.35 -1.58 -1.15
C THR A 141 7.71 -3.03 -0.82
N ILE A 142 6.76 -3.74 -0.19
CA ILE A 142 6.81 -5.20 -0.05
C ILE A 142 6.08 -5.78 -1.27
N ASN A 143 6.80 -6.44 -2.16
CA ASN A 143 6.22 -7.06 -3.35
C ASN A 143 6.47 -8.57 -3.39
N ASN A 144 5.86 -9.24 -4.36
CA ASN A 144 5.95 -10.68 -4.54
C ASN A 144 7.38 -11.24 -4.69
N LEU A 145 8.40 -10.40 -4.97
CA LEU A 145 9.79 -10.85 -5.08
C LEU A 145 10.55 -10.86 -3.74
N VAL A 146 10.06 -10.14 -2.73
CA VAL A 146 10.79 -9.90 -1.47
C VAL A 146 9.98 -10.19 -0.23
N ILE A 147 8.67 -10.40 -0.38
CA ILE A 147 7.76 -10.69 0.72
C ILE A 147 8.13 -12.00 1.41
N LYS A 148 8.07 -11.98 2.74
CA LYS A 148 8.17 -13.16 3.58
C LYS A 148 6.82 -13.86 3.67
N THR A 149 6.76 -15.12 3.28
CA THR A 149 5.55 -15.95 3.32
C THR A 149 5.92 -17.39 3.67
N GLU A 150 4.95 -18.27 3.91
CA GLU A 150 5.21 -19.70 4.09
C GLU A 150 5.96 -20.34 2.91
N GLY A 151 5.68 -19.86 1.69
CA GLY A 151 6.33 -20.32 0.46
C GLY A 151 7.61 -19.55 0.11
N THR A 152 7.93 -18.48 0.82
CA THR A 152 9.15 -17.65 0.71
C THR A 152 9.66 -17.24 2.10
N PRO A 153 10.00 -18.21 2.97
CA PRO A 153 10.41 -17.92 4.34
C PRO A 153 11.66 -17.02 4.33
N ASP A 154 11.66 -15.98 5.16
CA ASP A 154 12.68 -14.94 5.21
C ASP A 154 12.95 -14.20 3.89
N GLY A 155 12.04 -14.31 2.92
CA GLY A 155 12.18 -13.71 1.59
C GLY A 155 13.08 -14.54 0.68
N GLU A 156 13.36 -15.80 1.03
CA GLU A 156 14.10 -16.73 0.19
C GLU A 156 13.32 -17.07 -1.10
N PRO A 157 14.02 -17.46 -2.18
CA PRO A 157 13.36 -17.84 -3.43
C PRO A 157 12.35 -18.97 -3.25
N GLY A 158 11.14 -18.77 -3.75
CA GLY A 158 10.06 -19.74 -3.61
C GLY A 158 8.76 -19.25 -4.27
N ASN A 159 7.63 -19.80 -3.84
CA ASN A 159 6.32 -19.41 -4.35
C ASN A 159 5.62 -18.47 -3.36
N PRO A 160 5.47 -17.17 -3.68
CA PRO A 160 4.87 -16.20 -2.77
C PRO A 160 3.33 -16.14 -2.88
N PHE A 161 2.71 -16.86 -3.82
CA PHE A 161 1.27 -16.79 -4.10
C PHE A 161 0.47 -17.78 -3.27
N ASP A 162 -0.74 -17.38 -2.88
CA ASP A 162 -1.62 -18.15 -1.98
C ASP A 162 -0.88 -18.67 -0.75
N GLN A 163 -0.13 -17.82 -0.04
CA GLN A 163 0.64 -18.18 1.16
C GLN A 163 0.24 -17.30 2.34
N ASN A 164 0.29 -17.85 3.56
CA ASN A 164 0.13 -17.03 4.75
C ASN A 164 1.30 -16.04 4.91
N THR A 165 0.98 -14.84 5.38
CA THR A 165 1.94 -13.80 5.72
C THR A 165 1.38 -12.90 6.82
N VAL A 166 2.29 -12.27 7.56
CA VAL A 166 1.97 -11.19 8.50
C VAL A 166 2.75 -9.95 8.10
N ILE A 167 2.09 -8.80 8.09
CA ILE A 167 2.73 -7.51 7.79
C ILE A 167 2.43 -6.54 8.92
N ILE A 168 3.46 -6.13 9.65
CA ILE A 168 3.39 -5.18 10.76
C ILE A 168 3.77 -3.81 10.23
N ILE A 169 2.90 -2.82 10.40
CA ILE A 169 3.17 -1.42 10.11
C ILE A 169 3.26 -0.68 11.46
N THR A 170 4.45 -0.25 11.84
CA THR A 170 4.69 0.42 13.13
C THR A 170 5.91 1.31 13.09
N ALA A 171 5.97 2.29 13.99
CA ALA A 171 7.13 3.15 14.18
C ALA A 171 8.13 2.61 15.21
N ASP A 172 7.74 1.63 16.02
CA ASP A 172 8.43 1.27 17.26
C ASP A 172 8.90 -0.19 17.27
N ARG A 173 10.18 -0.39 17.60
CA ARG A 173 10.82 -1.71 17.66
C ARG A 173 10.27 -2.57 18.80
N GLY A 174 9.96 -1.96 19.93
CA GLY A 174 9.38 -2.67 21.08
C GLY A 174 7.98 -3.17 20.77
N ILE A 175 7.17 -2.35 20.09
CA ILE A 175 5.85 -2.77 19.60
C ILE A 175 5.97 -3.89 18.55
N ASP A 176 6.86 -3.73 17.56
CA ASP A 176 7.11 -4.77 16.55
C ASP A 176 7.48 -6.13 17.19
N GLN A 177 8.40 -6.13 18.15
CA GLN A 177 8.82 -7.34 18.87
C GLN A 177 7.68 -7.99 19.66
N ARG A 178 6.83 -7.19 20.32
CA ARG A 178 5.69 -7.70 21.09
C ARG A 178 4.62 -8.30 20.18
N VAL A 179 4.36 -7.66 19.04
CA VAL A 179 3.44 -8.18 18.02
C VAL A 179 3.99 -9.48 17.42
N ARG A 180 5.29 -9.55 17.10
CA ARG A 180 5.95 -10.80 16.66
C ARG A 180 5.81 -11.93 17.68
N ALA A 181 6.09 -11.65 18.95
CA ALA A 181 5.97 -12.65 20.01
C ALA A 181 4.54 -13.18 20.17
N ALA A 182 3.54 -12.30 20.06
CA ALA A 182 2.14 -12.71 20.05
C ALA A 182 1.83 -13.59 18.82
N ALA A 183 2.30 -13.22 17.63
CA ALA A 183 2.10 -13.99 16.40
C ALA A 183 2.73 -15.39 16.50
N GLU A 184 3.97 -15.49 16.98
CA GLU A 184 4.65 -16.76 17.24
C GLU A 184 3.90 -17.65 18.22
N SER A 185 3.39 -17.06 19.32
CA SER A 185 2.62 -17.80 20.33
C SER A 185 1.30 -18.36 19.79
N SER A 186 0.81 -17.78 18.70
CA SER A 186 -0.47 -18.14 18.06
C SER A 186 -0.29 -18.96 16.79
N GLY A 187 0.94 -19.36 16.43
CA GLY A 187 1.22 -20.31 15.34
C GLY A 187 1.88 -19.71 14.10
N TYR A 188 2.03 -18.39 14.00
CA TYR A 188 2.69 -17.75 12.87
C TYR A 188 4.21 -17.72 13.07
N SER A 189 4.98 -18.30 12.14
CA SER A 189 6.44 -18.31 12.24
C SER A 189 7.03 -16.92 11.98
N ASP A 190 8.07 -16.51 12.72
CA ASP A 190 8.73 -15.21 12.50
C ASP A 190 9.27 -15.01 11.07
N ASN A 191 9.62 -16.10 10.40
CA ASN A 191 10.13 -16.07 9.03
C ASN A 191 9.06 -15.72 7.97
N ILE A 192 7.78 -15.58 8.33
CA ILE A 192 6.72 -15.07 7.45
C ILE A 192 6.27 -13.65 7.83
N ILE A 193 6.89 -13.04 8.84
CA ILE A 193 6.52 -11.72 9.37
C ILE A 193 7.39 -10.61 8.75
N ASN A 194 6.73 -9.69 8.06
CA ASN A 194 7.30 -8.51 7.45
C ASN A 194 7.06 -7.27 8.32
N THR A 195 7.99 -6.31 8.31
CA THR A 195 7.81 -5.01 8.98
C THR A 195 7.91 -3.88 7.94
N GLN A 196 6.88 -3.05 7.86
CA GLN A 196 6.94 -1.74 7.20
C GLN A 196 7.08 -0.65 8.26
N VAL A 197 8.30 -0.14 8.36
CA VAL A 197 8.67 0.86 9.36
C VAL A 197 8.00 2.19 9.05
N LEU A 198 7.36 2.82 10.03
CA LEU A 198 6.95 4.22 10.05
C LEU A 198 8.04 5.08 10.73
N PRO A 199 8.99 5.67 9.99
CA PRO A 199 10.12 6.37 10.59
C PRO A 199 9.70 7.71 11.23
N SER A 200 9.51 7.71 12.56
CA SER A 200 9.07 8.89 13.33
C SER A 200 9.90 10.16 13.10
N ALA A 201 11.18 10.03 12.73
CA ALA A 201 12.06 11.17 12.46
C ALA A 201 11.59 12.04 11.27
N MET A 202 10.76 11.52 10.37
CA MET A 202 10.22 12.26 9.23
C MET A 202 8.70 12.40 9.23
N LEU A 203 8.00 11.83 10.22
CA LEU A 203 6.55 11.72 10.30
C LEU A 203 6.01 12.48 11.51
N ASN A 204 4.82 13.08 11.35
CA ASN A 204 4.05 13.63 12.45
C ASN A 204 3.11 12.53 12.98
N MET A 205 3.64 11.63 13.81
CA MET A 205 2.86 10.56 14.44
C MET A 205 1.92 11.12 15.53
N GLY A 206 0.80 10.46 15.78
CA GLY A 206 -0.17 10.84 16.82
C GLY A 206 -1.61 10.93 16.33
N MET A 207 -2.47 11.55 17.15
CA MET A 207 -3.91 11.77 16.89
C MET A 207 -4.28 13.27 16.91
N GLU A 208 -3.29 14.14 16.86
CA GLU A 208 -3.48 15.58 16.87
C GLU A 208 -3.91 16.09 15.50
N ASN A 209 -4.47 17.31 15.43
CA ASN A 209 -4.98 17.89 14.18
C ASN A 209 -3.91 18.07 13.09
N ASP A 210 -2.64 18.07 13.44
CA ASP A 210 -1.49 18.15 12.55
C ASP A 210 -0.76 16.81 12.34
N SER A 211 -1.29 15.72 12.90
CA SER A 211 -0.77 14.37 12.69
C SER A 211 -0.98 13.92 11.24
N ASP A 212 0.02 13.22 10.72
CA ASP A 212 -0.04 12.62 9.40
C ASP A 212 -1.06 11.49 9.38
N THR A 213 -1.74 11.33 8.24
CA THR A 213 -2.57 10.14 7.97
C THR A 213 -1.91 9.26 6.94
N PHE A 214 -2.19 7.97 7.04
CA PHE A 214 -1.66 6.92 6.18
C PHE A 214 -2.80 6.14 5.54
N ALA A 215 -2.49 5.49 4.42
CA ALA A 215 -3.31 4.45 3.80
C ALA A 215 -2.40 3.27 3.45
N SER A 216 -2.93 2.05 3.50
CA SER A 216 -2.20 0.86 3.06
C SER A 216 -2.95 0.17 1.94
N PHE A 217 -2.24 -0.12 0.87
CA PHE A 217 -2.80 -0.69 -0.35
C PHE A 217 -2.26 -2.09 -0.60
N VAL A 218 -3.13 -2.99 -1.06
CA VAL A 218 -2.74 -4.24 -1.71
C VAL A 218 -2.99 -4.11 -3.20
N ARG A 219 -1.96 -4.37 -4.00
CA ARG A 219 -2.01 -4.22 -5.45
C ARG A 219 -1.68 -5.53 -6.17
N PRO A 220 -2.61 -6.49 -6.26
CA PRO A 220 -2.46 -7.60 -7.18
C PRO A 220 -2.74 -7.15 -8.62
N ALA A 221 -1.93 -7.58 -9.57
CA ALA A 221 -2.03 -7.15 -10.96
C ALA A 221 -1.88 -8.33 -11.92
N LEU A 222 -2.77 -8.36 -12.92
CA LEU A 222 -2.76 -9.32 -14.02
C LEU A 222 -2.79 -10.77 -13.49
N PHE A 223 -3.91 -11.14 -12.88
CA PHE A 223 -4.17 -12.52 -12.47
C PHE A 223 -4.12 -13.47 -13.67
N ASN A 224 -3.68 -14.69 -13.42
CA ASN A 224 -3.71 -15.75 -14.43
C ASN A 224 -5.15 -16.21 -14.71
N ASP A 225 -6.02 -16.18 -13.70
CA ASP A 225 -7.43 -16.56 -13.77
C ASP A 225 -8.33 -15.43 -13.25
N THR A 226 -9.39 -15.10 -13.99
CA THR A 226 -10.31 -14.01 -13.65
C THR A 226 -11.25 -14.37 -12.50
N GLN A 227 -11.59 -15.64 -12.32
CA GLN A 227 -12.41 -16.07 -11.18
C GLN A 227 -11.62 -15.95 -9.88
N ASP A 228 -10.33 -16.28 -9.90
CA ASP A 228 -9.44 -16.10 -8.76
C ASP A 228 -9.30 -14.62 -8.38
N GLU A 229 -9.19 -13.73 -9.38
CA GLU A 229 -9.23 -12.28 -9.15
C GLU A 229 -10.54 -11.86 -8.46
N GLU A 230 -11.69 -12.24 -9.02
CA GLU A 230 -12.99 -11.87 -8.45
C GLU A 230 -13.17 -12.42 -7.03
N ASN A 231 -12.72 -13.64 -6.78
CA ASN A 231 -12.81 -14.26 -5.46
C ASN A 231 -11.93 -13.52 -4.45
N TYR A 232 -10.66 -13.28 -4.79
CA TYR A 232 -9.71 -12.63 -3.89
C TYR A 232 -10.10 -11.18 -3.61
N ILE A 233 -10.55 -10.43 -4.62
CA ILE A 233 -10.93 -9.01 -4.44
C ILE A 233 -12.21 -8.86 -3.62
N ASN A 234 -13.18 -9.76 -3.78
CA ASN A 234 -14.45 -9.67 -3.05
C ASN A 234 -14.41 -10.35 -1.68
N ASN A 235 -13.49 -11.30 -1.46
CA ASN A 235 -13.39 -12.09 -0.24
C ASN A 235 -11.91 -12.31 0.11
N THR A 236 -11.16 -11.23 0.32
CA THR A 236 -9.74 -11.33 0.68
C THR A 236 -9.62 -12.08 2.01
N PRO A 237 -8.91 -13.24 2.06
CA PRO A 237 -8.78 -14.04 3.27
C PRO A 237 -7.74 -13.42 4.20
N ALA A 238 -8.07 -12.28 4.77
CA ALA A 238 -7.21 -11.55 5.67
C ALA A 238 -7.99 -10.67 6.65
N THR A 239 -7.35 -10.39 7.77
CA THR A 239 -7.85 -9.51 8.81
C THR A 239 -6.86 -8.39 9.05
N ILE A 240 -7.36 -7.17 9.26
CA ILE A 240 -6.56 -6.03 9.68
C ILE A 240 -6.75 -5.81 11.17
N PHE A 241 -5.67 -5.65 11.92
CA PHE A 241 -5.73 -5.31 13.33
C PHE A 241 -5.11 -3.93 13.56
N ARG A 242 -5.83 -3.06 14.28
CA ARG A 242 -5.22 -1.92 14.97
C ARG A 242 -4.82 -2.36 16.37
N ILE A 243 -3.56 -2.14 16.71
CA ILE A 243 -2.96 -2.51 17.99
C ILE A 243 -2.58 -1.23 18.74
N THR A 244 -3.23 -1.03 19.89
CA THR A 244 -2.98 0.14 20.75
C THR A 244 -2.60 -0.33 22.17
N PRO A 245 -1.45 0.06 22.74
CA PRO A 245 -1.13 -0.27 24.12
C PRO A 245 -2.20 0.24 25.10
N ASN A 246 -2.59 -0.57 26.09
CA ASN A 246 -3.50 -0.09 27.17
C ASN A 246 -2.89 1.07 27.98
N ASN A 247 -1.56 1.14 28.03
CA ASN A 247 -0.81 2.23 28.63
C ASN A 247 0.32 2.60 27.68
N THR A 248 0.62 3.89 27.56
CA THR A 248 1.76 4.39 26.78
C THR A 248 3.04 3.65 27.16
N THR A 249 3.79 3.22 26.14
CA THR A 249 5.07 2.54 26.33
C THR A 249 6.24 3.53 26.22
N GLU A 250 7.39 3.16 26.77
CA GLU A 250 8.63 3.85 26.43
C GLU A 250 8.92 3.61 24.95
N LEU A 251 9.17 4.69 24.20
CA LEU A 251 9.39 4.61 22.75
C LEU A 251 10.80 4.14 22.42
N ASP A 252 10.90 3.14 21.55
CA ASP A 252 12.10 2.68 20.86
C ASP A 252 11.89 2.79 19.33
N PRO A 253 11.89 4.02 18.79
CA PRO A 253 11.55 4.24 17.39
C PRO A 253 12.58 3.62 16.45
N TYR A 254 12.12 3.07 15.34
CA TYR A 254 13.00 2.73 14.22
C TYR A 254 13.65 3.99 13.63
N ASP A 255 14.88 3.82 13.14
CA ASP A 255 15.49 4.79 12.24
C ASP A 255 14.83 4.71 10.86
N TYR A 256 15.10 5.69 10.00
CA TYR A 256 14.75 5.56 8.59
C TYR A 256 15.49 4.35 7.98
N PRO A 257 14.79 3.37 7.40
CA PRO A 257 15.44 2.18 6.88
C PRO A 257 16.32 2.51 5.68
N GLU A 258 17.38 1.73 5.49
CA GLU A 258 18.17 1.79 4.26
C GLU A 258 17.31 1.27 3.10
N LEU A 259 17.06 2.13 2.10
CA LEU A 259 16.29 1.77 0.92
C LEU A 259 17.13 0.94 -0.05
N ARG A 260 16.49 0.03 -0.77
CA ARG A 260 17.07 -0.77 -1.83
C ARG A 260 17.58 0.13 -2.95
N VAL A 261 18.76 -0.21 -3.43
CA VAL A 261 19.39 0.51 -4.55
C VAL A 261 18.61 0.20 -5.84
N ARG A 262 17.97 1.22 -6.42
CA ARG A 262 17.13 1.06 -7.64
C ARG A 262 17.90 0.76 -8.93
N GLY A 263 19.22 0.94 -8.94
CA GLY A 263 20.05 0.75 -10.13
C GLY A 263 21.40 0.15 -9.80
N THR A 264 21.97 -0.58 -10.75
CA THR A 264 23.28 -1.24 -10.58
C THR A 264 24.46 -0.30 -10.83
N GLY A 265 24.20 0.91 -11.31
CA GLY A 265 25.23 1.83 -11.81
C GLY A 265 25.83 1.40 -13.16
N GLN A 266 25.32 0.31 -13.77
CA GLN A 266 25.68 -0.09 -15.12
C GLN A 266 24.78 0.63 -16.12
N THR A 267 25.37 1.16 -17.18
CA THR A 267 24.65 1.82 -18.27
C THR A 267 24.26 0.78 -19.32
N GLU A 268 23.15 0.99 -20.02
CA GLU A 268 22.73 0.15 -21.15
C GLU A 268 23.18 0.75 -22.50
N PHE A 269 24.27 1.55 -22.52
CA PHE A 269 24.72 2.23 -23.75
C PHE A 269 25.18 1.25 -24.83
N GLU A 270 25.62 0.04 -24.47
CA GLU A 270 25.89 -1.01 -25.45
C GLU A 270 24.65 -1.46 -26.22
N LEU A 271 23.44 -1.26 -25.67
CA LEU A 271 22.18 -1.62 -26.32
C LEU A 271 21.65 -0.53 -27.27
N MET A 272 22.39 0.57 -27.48
CA MET A 272 21.93 1.68 -28.33
C MET A 272 21.73 1.26 -29.79
N ASP A 273 22.63 0.41 -30.31
CA ASP A 273 22.51 -0.12 -31.67
C ASP A 273 21.29 -1.07 -31.77
N ASP A 274 21.12 -1.97 -30.79
CA ASP A 274 19.97 -2.88 -30.71
C ASP A 274 18.63 -2.12 -30.58
N LEU A 275 18.61 -1.03 -29.81
CA LEU A 275 17.45 -0.16 -29.64
C LEU A 275 17.08 0.54 -30.96
N GLU A 276 18.07 0.98 -31.74
CA GLU A 276 17.83 1.58 -33.05
C GLU A 276 17.35 0.53 -34.07
N GLU A 277 17.90 -0.68 -34.04
CA GLU A 277 17.39 -1.79 -34.87
C GLU A 277 15.93 -2.11 -34.53
N LEU A 278 15.58 -2.16 -33.24
CA LEU A 278 14.20 -2.35 -32.79
C LEU A 278 13.28 -1.21 -33.26
N ARG A 279 13.74 0.04 -33.17
CA ARG A 279 13.02 1.21 -33.68
C ARG A 279 12.72 1.06 -35.17
N VAL A 280 13.74 0.76 -35.99
CA VAL A 280 13.58 0.59 -37.44
C VAL A 280 12.58 -0.54 -37.74
N ALA A 281 12.70 -1.69 -37.07
CA ALA A 281 11.79 -2.81 -37.27
C ALA A 281 10.33 -2.46 -36.93
N ILE A 282 10.09 -1.69 -35.86
CA ILE A 282 8.75 -1.19 -35.52
C ILE A 282 8.23 -0.26 -36.62
N LEU A 283 9.03 0.70 -37.09
CA LEU A 283 8.63 1.65 -38.13
C LEU A 283 8.32 0.95 -39.46
N GLU A 284 9.11 -0.05 -39.86
CA GLU A 284 8.86 -0.86 -41.05
C GLU A 284 7.58 -1.68 -40.93
N ARG A 285 7.32 -2.28 -39.75
CA ARG A 285 6.14 -3.09 -39.48
C ARG A 285 4.84 -2.28 -39.51
N TYR A 286 4.90 -1.01 -39.12
CA TYR A 286 3.77 -0.07 -39.02
C TYR A 286 3.89 1.12 -40.00
N ASN A 287 4.40 0.86 -41.21
CA ASN A 287 4.71 1.89 -42.21
C ASN A 287 3.48 2.55 -42.90
N GLU A 288 2.27 2.14 -42.56
CA GLU A 288 1.02 2.71 -43.10
C GLU A 288 0.62 4.04 -42.44
N SER A 289 1.33 4.45 -41.38
CA SER A 289 1.09 5.68 -40.63
C SER A 289 2.37 6.47 -40.40
N ASN A 290 2.24 7.77 -40.17
CA ASN A 290 3.37 8.59 -39.73
C ASN A 290 3.64 8.33 -38.24
N ALA A 291 4.86 7.93 -37.91
CA ALA A 291 5.30 7.78 -36.53
C ALA A 291 5.87 9.10 -35.99
N THR A 292 5.52 9.40 -34.74
CA THR A 292 6.11 10.51 -33.97
C THR A 292 6.77 9.89 -32.74
N GLU A 293 8.08 10.09 -32.61
CA GLU A 293 8.80 9.72 -31.40
C GLU A 293 8.45 10.71 -30.28
N LEU A 294 8.07 10.18 -29.12
CA LEU A 294 7.72 10.98 -27.96
C LEU A 294 8.87 10.96 -26.95
N PRO A 295 9.38 12.12 -26.50
CA PRO A 295 10.42 12.15 -25.48
C PRO A 295 9.85 11.65 -24.14
N THR A 296 10.61 10.82 -23.44
CA THR A 296 10.25 10.32 -22.10
C THR A 296 10.99 11.07 -20.99
N SER A 297 10.29 11.36 -19.90
CA SER A 297 10.84 11.91 -18.66
C SER A 297 10.28 11.14 -17.46
N GLN A 298 10.87 11.32 -16.28
CA GLN A 298 10.25 10.86 -15.04
C GLN A 298 8.87 11.53 -14.86
N ALA A 299 7.86 10.74 -14.48
CA ALA A 299 6.49 11.22 -14.33
C ALA A 299 6.19 11.81 -12.95
N VAL A 300 6.71 11.17 -11.90
CA VAL A 300 6.38 11.48 -10.50
C VAL A 300 7.66 11.55 -9.66
N PRO A 301 7.69 12.40 -8.61
CA PRO A 301 8.84 12.49 -7.72
C PRO A 301 9.06 11.19 -6.92
N VAL A 302 10.21 11.08 -6.27
CA VAL A 302 10.43 10.07 -5.21
C VAL A 302 9.58 10.46 -3.99
N GLY A 303 9.01 9.49 -3.28
CA GLY A 303 8.09 9.77 -2.17
C GLY A 303 8.71 10.66 -1.08
N SER A 304 9.95 10.41 -0.68
CA SER A 304 10.67 11.26 0.30
C SER A 304 10.87 12.70 -0.16
N ASP A 305 11.08 12.93 -1.46
CA ASP A 305 11.14 14.27 -2.05
C ASP A 305 9.77 14.97 -2.02
N ALA A 306 8.69 14.24 -2.36
CA ALA A 306 7.33 14.75 -2.28
C ALA A 306 6.94 15.17 -0.86
N ILE A 307 7.27 14.33 0.14
CA ILE A 307 7.03 14.58 1.56
C ILE A 307 7.79 15.81 2.05
N GLN A 308 9.08 15.95 1.71
CA GLN A 308 9.90 17.09 2.14
C GLN A 308 9.44 18.41 1.51
N ARG A 309 9.05 18.39 0.24
CA ARG A 309 8.52 19.59 -0.45
C ARG A 309 7.06 19.88 -0.10
N GLY A 310 6.36 18.93 0.51
CA GLY A 310 4.96 19.07 0.87
C GLY A 310 4.05 19.16 -0.35
N VAL A 311 4.34 18.37 -1.38
CA VAL A 311 3.59 18.30 -2.64
C VAL A 311 2.98 16.91 -2.83
N ASN A 312 1.99 16.80 -3.71
CA ASN A 312 1.42 15.52 -4.10
C ASN A 312 2.45 14.69 -4.90
N GLY A 313 2.80 13.50 -4.42
CA GLY A 313 3.69 12.54 -5.07
C GLY A 313 2.98 11.65 -6.09
N VAL A 314 1.64 11.58 -6.05
CA VAL A 314 0.80 10.74 -6.89
C VAL A 314 1.04 9.23 -6.70
N GLY A 315 1.30 8.83 -5.45
CA GLY A 315 1.47 7.43 -5.05
C GLY A 315 2.62 6.71 -5.78
N PRO A 316 3.83 7.28 -5.82
CA PRO A 316 4.97 6.57 -6.37
C PRO A 316 5.32 5.39 -5.45
N THR A 317 5.84 4.30 -6.02
CA THR A 317 6.49 3.23 -5.27
C THR A 317 7.95 3.09 -5.70
N ASN A 318 8.82 2.60 -4.81
CA ASN A 318 10.25 2.47 -5.12
C ASN A 318 10.55 1.35 -6.13
N ASP A 319 9.62 0.42 -6.32
CA ASP A 319 9.74 -0.73 -7.23
C ASP A 319 9.11 -0.50 -8.62
N ALA A 320 8.71 0.73 -8.95
CA ALA A 320 8.15 1.08 -10.26
C ALA A 320 8.90 2.23 -10.94
N ALA A 321 9.09 2.10 -12.26
CA ALA A 321 9.63 3.16 -13.11
C ALA A 321 8.49 3.93 -13.78
N TYR A 322 8.18 5.11 -13.26
CA TYR A 322 7.12 5.96 -13.78
C TYR A 322 7.67 6.93 -14.83
N LEU A 323 7.32 6.67 -16.09
CA LEU A 323 7.74 7.48 -17.23
C LEU A 323 6.53 8.23 -17.82
N TRP A 324 6.78 9.46 -18.27
CA TRP A 324 5.81 10.35 -18.89
C TRP A 324 6.38 10.91 -20.19
N THR A 325 5.52 11.32 -21.12
CA THR A 325 5.95 12.00 -22.35
C THR A 325 5.45 13.45 -22.43
N ALA A 326 6.36 14.40 -22.62
CA ALA A 326 6.11 15.84 -22.47
C ALA A 326 5.01 16.45 -23.37
N ASN A 327 4.61 15.78 -24.46
CA ASN A 327 3.63 16.30 -25.45
C ASN A 327 2.20 15.76 -25.28
N GLN A 328 1.88 15.02 -24.23
CA GLN A 328 0.48 14.88 -23.81
C GLN A 328 0.08 16.19 -23.12
N THR A 329 -0.55 17.09 -23.88
CA THR A 329 -0.98 18.39 -23.36
C THR A 329 -2.07 18.20 -22.29
N ILE A 330 -2.17 19.16 -21.36
CA ILE A 330 -3.30 19.25 -20.39
C ILE A 330 -4.67 19.37 -21.07
N SER A 331 -4.68 19.53 -22.40
CA SER A 331 -5.83 19.59 -23.30
C SER A 331 -6.16 18.24 -23.95
N SER A 332 -5.41 17.19 -23.66
CA SER A 332 -5.85 15.81 -23.92
C SER A 332 -7.21 15.63 -23.21
N PRO A 333 -8.24 15.03 -23.85
CA PRO A 333 -9.58 14.89 -23.27
C PRO A 333 -9.65 14.04 -21.99
N THR A 334 -8.49 13.66 -21.43
CA THR A 334 -8.30 13.16 -20.08
C THR A 334 -7.15 13.98 -19.46
N PRO A 335 -7.39 14.94 -18.55
CA PRO A 335 -6.31 15.58 -17.80
C PRO A 335 -5.62 14.51 -16.95
N PRO A 336 -4.28 14.35 -17.01
CA PRO A 336 -3.61 13.26 -16.29
C PRO A 336 -3.59 13.46 -14.78
N PHE A 337 -3.83 14.67 -14.29
CA PHE A 337 -4.02 14.99 -12.87
C PHE A 337 -5.12 16.05 -12.74
N PHE A 338 -5.83 16.04 -11.61
CA PHE A 338 -6.69 17.17 -11.22
C PHE A 338 -5.86 18.46 -11.19
N ASP A 339 -6.50 19.59 -11.45
CA ASP A 339 -5.84 20.89 -11.42
C ASP A 339 -5.28 21.17 -10.01
N THR A 340 -3.98 20.96 -9.82
CA THR A 340 -3.30 21.27 -8.55
C THR A 340 -2.99 22.75 -8.40
N SER A 341 -3.19 23.58 -9.45
CA SER A 341 -2.97 25.03 -9.37
C SER A 341 -3.98 25.73 -8.46
N GLU A 342 -5.10 25.08 -8.14
CA GLU A 342 -6.03 25.55 -7.11
C GLU A 342 -5.52 25.33 -5.67
N TYR A 343 -4.51 24.46 -5.48
CA TYR A 343 -3.92 24.15 -4.17
C TYR A 343 -2.56 24.83 -3.93
N TYR A 344 -1.93 25.44 -4.95
CA TYR A 344 -0.63 26.10 -4.81
C TYR A 344 -0.56 27.42 -5.59
N PRO A 345 -0.07 28.52 -4.98
CA PRO A 345 -0.03 29.84 -5.63
C PRO A 345 1.14 30.05 -6.61
N PHE A 346 1.71 28.99 -7.18
CA PHE A 346 2.83 29.08 -8.14
C PHE A 346 2.73 28.06 -9.27
#